data_AF-A0A9X1ZX09-F1
#
_entry.id   AF-A0A9X1ZX09-F1
#
_cell.length_a   1.000
_cell.length_b   1.000
_cell.length_c   1.000
_cell.angle_alpha   90.00
_cell.angle_beta   90.00
_cell.angle_gamma   90.00
#
_symmetry.space_group_name_H-M   'P 1'
#
loop_
_entity.id
_entity.type
_entity.pdbx_description
1 polymer ?
#
loop_
_entity_poly.entity_id
_entity_poly.type
_entity_poly.pdbx_seq_one_letter_code
_entity_poly.pdbx_strand_id
1 'polypeptide(L)'
;MKDYTLQEVSRMTYAELGAIEDPMTLMSTGGVSPMLVRYMVRTGQLESRYPGVALPMLLRAISQAAATVDWPLATVAQAAPLAVQDAAVDAYLDNVQPQAHAVLKALH
;
A
#
# COMPACT_ATOMS: atom_id res chain seq x y z
N MET A 1 18.72 5.00 -10.83
CA MET A 1 17.38 4.84 -10.22
C MET A 1 17.18 5.96 -9.22
N LYS A 2 15.99 6.57 -9.17
CA LYS A 2 15.63 7.53 -8.12
C LYS A 2 14.95 6.76 -7.00
N ASP A 3 15.43 6.95 -5.78
CA ASP A 3 14.77 6.45 -4.58
C ASP A 3 13.70 7.45 -4.12
N TYR A 4 12.54 6.95 -3.70
CA TYR A 4 11.46 7.80 -3.18
C TYR A 4 11.48 7.82 -1.66
N THR A 5 11.26 9.01 -1.10
CA THR A 5 10.89 9.18 0.31
C THR A 5 9.38 9.00 0.49
N LEU A 6 8.95 8.61 1.69
CA LEU A 6 7.51 8.52 2.00
C LEU A 6 6.79 9.86 1.80
N GLN A 7 7.48 10.98 2.08
CA GLN A 7 6.95 12.32 1.87
C GLN A 7 6.70 12.61 0.38
N GLU A 8 7.61 12.22 -0.51
CA GLU A 8 7.39 12.36 -1.95
C GLU A 8 6.22 11.50 -2.42
N VAL A 9 6.16 10.23 -2.00
CA VAL A 9 5.05 9.34 -2.37
C VAL A 9 3.71 9.91 -1.90
N SER A 10 3.63 10.45 -0.69
CA SER A 10 2.37 11.04 -0.17
C SER A 10 1.84 12.22 -1.00
N ARG A 11 2.68 12.86 -1.81
CA ARG A 11 2.29 13.99 -2.67
C ARG A 11 1.89 13.55 -4.07
N MET A 12 2.04 12.26 -4.39
CA MET A 12 1.64 11.69 -5.68
C MET A 12 0.13 11.52 -5.78
N THR A 13 -0.34 11.39 -7.00
CA THR A 13 -1.62 10.76 -7.34
C THR A 13 -1.49 9.24 -7.29
N TYR A 14 -2.62 8.55 -7.17
CA TYR A 14 -2.65 7.09 -7.30
C TYR A 14 -2.12 6.62 -8.66
N ALA A 15 -2.37 7.37 -9.74
CA ALA A 15 -1.86 7.06 -11.07
C ALA A 15 -0.33 7.12 -11.14
N GLU A 16 0.29 8.15 -10.57
CA GLU A 16 1.74 8.29 -10.50
C GLU A 16 2.38 7.16 -9.68
N LEU A 17 1.80 6.82 -8.53
CA LEU A 17 2.26 5.69 -7.71
C LEU A 17 2.13 4.35 -8.46
N GLY A 18 1.02 4.14 -9.17
CA GLY A 18 0.80 2.95 -10.00
C GLY A 18 1.75 2.85 -11.20
N ALA A 19 2.19 3.98 -11.73
CA ALA A 19 3.11 4.09 -12.87
C ALA A 19 4.58 3.78 -12.52
N ILE A 20 4.94 3.72 -11.24
CA ILE A 20 6.28 3.29 -10.83
C ILE A 20 6.49 1.84 -11.28
N GLU A 21 7.43 1.61 -12.20
CA GLU A 21 7.68 0.27 -12.74
C GLU A 21 8.53 -0.56 -11.79
N ASP A 22 9.62 0.02 -11.29
CA ASP A 22 10.55 -0.63 -10.38
C ASP A 22 10.12 -0.47 -8.91
N PRO A 23 9.63 -1.53 -8.25
CA PRO A 23 9.23 -1.46 -6.85
C PRO A 23 10.40 -1.23 -5.89
N MET A 24 11.65 -1.47 -6.31
CA MET A 24 12.83 -1.22 -5.47
C MET A 24 12.96 0.26 -5.11
N THR A 25 12.48 1.16 -5.98
CA THR A 25 12.45 2.61 -5.72
C THR A 25 11.55 2.99 -4.53
N LEU A 26 10.61 2.11 -4.15
CA LEU A 26 9.72 2.29 -3.00
C LEU A 26 10.29 1.68 -1.71
N MET A 27 11.31 0.83 -1.78
CA MET A 27 11.94 0.23 -0.59
C MET A 27 12.56 1.30 0.32
N SER A 28 13.10 2.36 -0.28
CA SER A 28 13.72 3.49 0.42
C SER A 28 12.73 4.35 1.21
N THR A 29 11.42 4.12 1.07
CA THR A 29 10.39 4.79 1.86
C THR A 29 10.36 4.33 3.33
N GLY A 30 11.00 3.20 3.64
CA GLY A 30 11.07 2.64 5.00
C GLY A 30 9.78 1.99 5.49
N GLY A 31 8.79 1.80 4.61
CA GLY A 31 7.50 1.18 4.96
C GLY A 31 6.89 0.38 3.82
N VAL A 32 6.01 -0.55 4.17
CA VAL A 32 5.31 -1.42 3.19
C VAL A 32 4.10 -0.73 2.54
N SER A 33 3.62 0.39 3.09
CA SER A 33 2.38 1.03 2.63
C SER A 33 2.43 1.54 1.19
N PRO A 34 3.51 2.17 0.68
CA PRO A 34 3.57 2.55 -0.74
C PRO A 34 3.45 1.36 -1.69
N MET A 35 4.07 0.24 -1.31
CA MET A 35 4.07 -0.99 -2.10
C MET A 35 2.70 -1.64 -2.13
N LEU A 36 2.01 -1.71 -0.99
CA LEU A 36 0.63 -2.21 -0.91
C LEU A 36 -0.37 -1.32 -1.65
N VAL A 37 -0.24 0.01 -1.54
CA VAL A 37 -1.12 0.92 -2.27
C VAL A 37 -0.86 0.81 -3.77
N ARG A 38 0.40 0.74 -4.23
CA ARG A 38 0.74 0.50 -5.63
C ARG A 38 0.14 -0.82 -6.14
N TYR A 39 0.23 -1.89 -5.35
CA TYR A 39 -0.39 -3.18 -5.66
C TYR A 39 -1.90 -3.00 -5.87
N MET A 40 -2.61 -2.36 -4.94
CA MET A 40 -4.07 -2.14 -5.04
C MET A 40 -4.47 -1.28 -6.25
N VAL A 41 -3.64 -0.29 -6.62
CA VAL A 41 -3.85 0.53 -7.81
C VAL A 41 -3.74 -0.32 -9.08
N ARG A 42 -2.63 -1.07 -9.22
CA ARG A 42 -2.35 -1.84 -10.45
C ARG A 42 -3.26 -3.04 -10.64
N THR A 43 -3.82 -3.56 -9.54
CA THR A 43 -4.78 -4.66 -9.54
C THR A 43 -6.24 -4.20 -9.59
N GLY A 44 -6.51 -2.89 -9.57
CA GLY A 44 -7.87 -2.36 -9.62
C GLY A 44 -8.68 -2.53 -8.34
N GLN A 45 -8.04 -2.84 -7.21
CA GLN A 45 -8.72 -3.08 -5.93
C GLN A 45 -8.93 -1.80 -5.11
N LEU A 46 -8.23 -0.72 -5.41
CA LEU A 46 -8.21 0.50 -4.59
C LEU A 46 -9.62 1.04 -4.28
N GLU A 47 -10.42 1.31 -5.30
CA GLU A 47 -11.77 1.90 -5.13
C GLU A 47 -12.73 0.99 -4.36
N SER A 48 -12.59 -0.34 -4.51
CA SER A 48 -13.42 -1.30 -3.77
C SER A 48 -13.10 -1.35 -2.28
N ARG A 49 -11.83 -1.08 -1.90
CA ARG A 49 -11.35 -1.17 -0.52
C ARG A 49 -11.39 0.17 0.22
N TYR A 50 -11.08 1.26 -0.48
CA TYR A 50 -10.88 2.60 0.09
C TYR A 50 -11.49 3.71 -0.80
N PRO A 51 -12.80 3.71 -1.03
CA PRO A 51 -13.45 4.67 -1.93
C PRO A 51 -13.24 6.11 -1.44
N GLY A 52 -12.71 6.96 -2.33
CA GLY A 52 -12.53 8.39 -2.07
C GLY A 52 -11.50 8.76 -0.99
N VAL A 53 -10.68 7.81 -0.52
CA VAL A 53 -9.65 8.10 0.49
C VAL A 53 -8.43 8.75 -0.19
N ALA A 54 -7.98 9.89 0.33
CA ALA A 54 -6.78 10.56 -0.19
C ALA A 54 -5.51 9.74 0.10
N LEU A 55 -4.56 9.71 -0.85
CA LEU A 55 -3.31 8.94 -0.75
C LEU A 55 -2.55 9.18 0.57
N PRO A 56 -2.31 10.41 1.05
CA PRO A 56 -1.63 10.62 2.33
C PRO A 56 -2.32 9.93 3.51
N MET A 57 -3.66 9.97 3.55
CA MET A 57 -4.44 9.35 4.61
C MET A 57 -4.36 7.82 4.51
N LEU A 58 -4.46 7.28 3.29
CA LEU A 58 -4.36 5.84 3.08
C LEU A 58 -2.98 5.30 3.44
N LEU A 59 -1.90 5.96 3.02
CA LEU A 59 -0.54 5.57 3.39
C LEU A 59 -0.37 5.54 4.90
N ARG A 60 -0.86 6.56 5.61
CA ARG A 60 -0.81 6.61 7.07
C ARG A 60 -1.64 5.50 7.72
N ALA A 61 -2.83 5.21 7.20
CA ALA A 61 -3.70 4.17 7.72
C ALA A 61 -3.10 2.77 7.52
N ILE A 62 -2.62 2.48 6.32
CA ILE A 62 -1.96 1.20 5.99
C ILE A 62 -0.67 1.04 6.79
N SER A 63 0.16 2.08 6.93
CA SER A 63 1.39 1.98 7.75
C SER A 63 1.09 1.59 9.19
N GLN A 64 0.04 2.16 9.81
CA GLN A 64 -0.36 1.81 11.17
C GLN A 64 -1.00 0.43 11.26
N ALA A 65 -1.87 0.08 10.31
CA ALA A 65 -2.51 -1.22 10.27
C ALA A 65 -1.50 -2.36 10.05
N ALA A 66 -0.58 -2.19 9.09
CA ALA A 66 0.47 -3.15 8.78
C ALA A 66 1.46 -3.36 9.94
N ALA A 67 1.59 -2.40 10.86
CA ALA A 67 2.39 -2.59 12.08
C ALA A 67 1.73 -3.58 13.07
N THR A 68 0.46 -3.90 12.89
CA THR A 68 -0.31 -4.82 13.74
C THR A 68 -0.59 -6.17 13.08
N VAL A 69 -0.19 -6.34 11.82
CA VAL A 69 -0.41 -7.56 11.03
C VAL A 69 0.93 -8.06 10.51
N ASP A 70 1.29 -9.29 10.89
CA ASP A 70 2.56 -9.90 10.48
C ASP A 70 2.72 -9.86 8.96
N TRP A 71 3.85 -9.30 8.51
CA TRP A 71 4.22 -9.20 7.10
C TRP A 71 4.81 -10.53 6.60
N PRO A 72 4.10 -11.31 5.76
CA PRO A 72 4.58 -12.64 5.36
C PRO A 72 5.75 -12.53 4.36
N LEU A 73 6.97 -12.82 4.83
CA LEU A 73 8.20 -12.70 4.02
C LEU A 73 8.30 -13.71 2.87
N ALA A 74 7.69 -14.89 3.01
CA ALA A 74 7.77 -15.96 2.02
C ALA A 74 6.75 -15.81 0.86
N THR A 75 5.71 -15.01 1.04
CA THR A 75 4.61 -14.86 0.07
C THR A 75 4.40 -13.39 -0.29
N VAL A 76 3.82 -12.61 0.61
CA VAL A 76 3.42 -11.22 0.36
C VAL A 76 4.62 -10.35 0.00
N ALA A 77 5.77 -10.51 0.68
CA ALA A 77 6.97 -9.73 0.40
C ALA A 77 7.53 -9.96 -1.01
N GLN A 78 7.29 -11.14 -1.59
CA GLN A 78 7.73 -11.48 -2.95
C GLN A 78 6.70 -11.07 -4.01
N ALA A 79 5.41 -11.19 -3.69
CA ALA A 79 4.32 -10.96 -4.64
C ALA A 79 3.87 -9.49 -4.73
N ALA A 80 3.79 -8.77 -3.60
CA ALA A 80 3.36 -7.36 -3.58
C ALA A 80 4.19 -6.43 -4.48
N PRO A 81 5.54 -6.55 -4.58
CA PRO A 81 6.35 -5.75 -5.50
C PRO A 81 5.96 -5.93 -6.98
N LEU A 82 5.54 -7.13 -7.38
CA LEU A 82 5.18 -7.46 -8.76
C LEU A 82 3.94 -6.70 -9.22
N ALA A 83 3.04 -6.39 -8.27
CA ALA A 83 1.78 -5.68 -8.52
C ALA A 83 0.95 -6.30 -9.65
N VAL A 84 0.90 -7.63 -9.64
CA VAL A 84 0.00 -8.51 -10.38
C VAL A 84 -0.87 -9.20 -9.34
N GLN A 85 -2.15 -9.43 -9.66
CA GLN A 85 -3.09 -10.05 -8.73
C GLN A 85 -2.53 -11.35 -8.14
N ASP A 86 -2.50 -11.44 -6.82
CA ASP A 86 -1.99 -12.57 -6.06
C ASP A 86 -2.86 -12.81 -4.81
N ALA A 87 -3.29 -14.06 -4.63
CA ALA A 87 -4.22 -14.43 -3.57
C ALA A 87 -3.64 -14.25 -2.15
N ALA A 88 -2.32 -14.41 -1.96
CA ALA A 88 -1.70 -14.22 -0.66
C ALA A 88 -1.63 -12.74 -0.29
N VAL A 89 -1.36 -11.86 -1.27
CA VAL A 89 -1.40 -10.41 -1.07
C VAL A 89 -2.83 -9.95 -0.80
N ASP A 90 -3.82 -10.48 -1.52
CA ASP A 90 -5.24 -10.15 -1.30
C ASP A 90 -5.71 -10.54 0.11
N ALA A 91 -5.39 -11.75 0.55
CA ALA A 91 -5.72 -12.22 1.90
C ALA A 91 -5.02 -11.39 2.99
N TYR A 92 -3.79 -10.96 2.73
CA TYR A 92 -3.10 -10.04 3.63
C TYR A 92 -3.80 -8.68 3.70
N LEU A 93 -4.20 -8.12 2.55
CA LEU A 93 -4.96 -6.88 2.50
C LEU A 93 -6.32 -7.00 3.20
N ASP A 94 -7.00 -8.14 3.09
CA ASP A 94 -8.24 -8.41 3.82
C ASP A 94 -8.02 -8.39 5.35
N ASN A 95 -6.86 -8.86 5.81
CA ASN A 95 -6.48 -8.81 7.23
C ASN A 95 -6.08 -7.42 7.72
N VAL A 96 -5.54 -6.57 6.84
CA VAL A 96 -5.11 -5.18 7.13
C VAL A 96 -6.27 -4.18 7.05
N GLN A 97 -7.26 -4.46 6.21
CA GLN A 97 -8.34 -3.54 5.89
C GLN A 97 -9.18 -3.09 7.10
N PRO A 98 -9.59 -3.98 8.04
CA PRO A 98 -10.36 -3.58 9.21
C PRO A 98 -9.65 -2.56 10.10
N GLN A 99 -8.34 -2.75 10.33
CA GLN A 99 -7.53 -1.85 11.15
C GLN A 99 -7.26 -0.55 10.41
N ALA A 100 -7.01 -0.60 9.10
CA ALA A 100 -6.86 0.60 8.28
C ALA A 100 -8.14 1.45 8.30
N HIS A 101 -9.32 0.83 8.20
CA HIS A 101 -10.60 1.54 8.34
C HIS A 101 -10.80 2.13 9.74
N ALA A 102 -10.39 1.42 10.80
CA ALA A 102 -10.45 1.96 12.16
C ALA A 102 -9.56 3.20 12.32
N VAL A 103 -8.34 3.17 11.77
CA VAL A 103 -7.43 4.32 11.75
C VAL A 103 -8.03 5.48 10.95
N LEU A 104 -8.57 5.23 9.75
CA LEU A 104 -9.20 6.26 8.93
C LEU A 104 -10.37 6.94 9.66
N LYS A 105 -11.21 6.18 10.38
CA LYS A 105 -12.30 6.72 11.20
C LYS A 105 -11.81 7.61 12.34
N ALA A 106 -10.67 7.30 12.94
CA ALA A 106 -10.08 8.09 14.02
C ALA A 106 -9.36 9.36 13.55
N LEU A 107 -9.13 9.51 12.23
CA LEU A 107 -8.53 10.71 11.64
C LEU A 107 -9.58 11.78 11.27
N HIS A 108 -10.87 11.48 11.43
CA HIS A 108 -12.01 12.40 11.28
C HIS A 108 -12.54 12.80 12.65
#